data_AF-A0A178I286-F1
#
_entry.id   AF-A0A178I286-F1
#
_cell.length_a   1.000
_cell.length_b   1.000
_cell.length_c   1.000
_cell.angle_alpha   90.00
_cell.angle_beta   90.00
_cell.angle_gamma   90.00
#
_symmetry.space_group_name_H-M   'P 1'
#
loop_
_entity.id
_entity.type
_entity.pdbx_description
1 polymer ?
#
loop_
_entity_poly.entity_id
_entity_poly.type
_entity_poly.pdbx_seq_one_letter_code
_entity_poly.pdbx_strand_id
1 'polypeptide(L)'
;MPGKSIWTRYGYAWVTLGFFAFSILGHWLFGWFAFAGDQLSHGQAPQVGPYVVEMLRDTFENWQSEFLQLLWQVGGLAILLHVGSPQSKEGDDRMEAKIDEILKRIDPREGEAIINELDEAYAGRHTDPQYQQRAERRE
;
A
#
# COMPACT_ATOMS: atom_id res chain seq x y z
N MET A 1 -17.05 8.15 -24.27
CA MET A 1 -15.81 8.60 -23.59
C MET A 1 -14.64 7.88 -24.24
N PRO A 2 -13.62 8.57 -24.79
CA PRO A 2 -12.46 7.87 -25.35
C PRO A 2 -11.79 7.06 -24.23
N GLY A 3 -11.54 5.78 -24.47
CA GLY A 3 -10.99 4.86 -23.48
C GLY A 3 -9.65 5.37 -22.96
N LYS A 4 -9.52 5.53 -21.65
CA LYS A 4 -8.26 5.96 -21.02
C LYS A 4 -7.14 4.98 -21.42
N SER A 5 -6.11 5.51 -22.08
CA SER A 5 -4.93 4.76 -22.50
C SER A 5 -4.28 4.05 -21.30
N ILE A 6 -3.74 2.83 -21.52
CA ILE A 6 -2.98 2.06 -20.52
C ILE A 6 -1.87 2.92 -19.89
N TRP A 7 -1.28 3.84 -20.66
CA TRP A 7 -0.26 4.77 -20.21
C TRP A 7 -0.77 5.74 -19.14
N THR A 8 -1.96 6.30 -19.32
CA THR A 8 -2.63 7.15 -18.32
C THR A 8 -3.25 6.37 -17.17
N ARG A 9 -3.65 5.12 -17.39
CA ARG A 9 -4.25 4.28 -16.34
C ARG A 9 -3.20 3.79 -15.34
N TYR A 10 -1.98 3.54 -15.82
CA TYR A 10 -0.86 3.01 -15.01
C TYR A 10 0.33 3.96 -14.98
N GLY A 11 0.11 5.27 -15.12
CA GLY A 11 1.19 6.27 -15.18
C GLY A 11 2.16 6.18 -14.00
N TYR A 12 1.64 5.99 -12.78
CA TYR A 12 2.45 5.77 -11.59
C TYR A 12 3.35 4.52 -11.71
N ALA A 13 2.80 3.39 -12.18
CA ALA A 13 3.58 2.16 -12.34
C ALA A 13 4.72 2.33 -13.36
N TRP A 14 4.47 3.05 -14.46
CA TRP A 14 5.51 3.32 -15.47
C TRP A 14 6.61 4.24 -14.96
N VAL A 15 6.25 5.31 -14.24
CA VAL A 15 7.22 6.22 -13.63
C VAL A 15 8.08 5.48 -12.61
N THR A 16 7.45 4.70 -11.72
CA THR A 16 8.16 3.88 -10.72
C THR A 16 9.05 2.83 -11.37
N LEU A 17 8.58 2.14 -12.42
CA LEU A 17 9.39 1.19 -13.18
C LEU A 17 10.59 1.88 -13.85
N GLY A 18 10.41 3.10 -14.36
CA GLY A 18 11.49 3.90 -14.92
C GLY A 18 12.57 4.23 -13.88
N PHE A 19 12.17 4.70 -12.70
CA PHE A 19 13.11 4.95 -11.60
C PHE A 19 13.81 3.68 -11.13
N PHE A 20 13.08 2.56 -11.03
CA PHE A 20 13.65 1.26 -10.66
C PHE A 20 14.67 0.76 -11.69
N ALA A 21 14.35 0.86 -12.99
CA ALA A 21 15.27 0.49 -14.06
C ALA A 21 16.52 1.37 -14.05
N PHE A 22 16.36 2.68 -13.84
CA PHE A 22 17.48 3.59 -13.70
C PHE A 22 18.36 3.25 -12.49
N SER A 23 17.76 2.96 -11.34
CA SER A 23 18.51 2.64 -10.12
C SER A 23 19.24 1.30 -10.23
N ILE A 24 18.61 0.25 -10.78
CA ILE A 24 19.26 -1.07 -10.90
C ILE A 24 20.40 -1.04 -11.92
N LEU A 25 20.24 -0.30 -13.03
CA LEU A 25 21.32 -0.09 -14.00
C LEU A 25 22.48 0.68 -13.37
N GLY A 26 22.18 1.73 -12.59
CA GLY A 26 23.19 2.47 -11.84
C GLY A 26 23.93 1.59 -10.84
N HIS A 27 23.20 0.78 -10.06
CA HIS A 27 23.77 -0.15 -9.08
C HIS A 27 24.79 -1.11 -9.72
N TRP A 28 24.44 -1.72 -10.85
CA TRP A 28 25.35 -2.58 -11.59
C TRP A 28 26.51 -1.79 -12.21
N LEU A 29 26.24 -0.66 -12.86
CA LEU A 29 27.31 0.16 -13.46
C LEU A 29 28.36 0.60 -12.44
N PHE A 30 27.94 1.12 -11.29
CA PHE A 30 28.87 1.52 -10.22
C PHE A 30 29.51 0.31 -9.52
N GLY A 31 28.78 -0.80 -9.42
CA GLY A 31 29.32 -2.08 -8.96
C GLY A 31 30.49 -2.57 -9.83
N TRP A 32 30.41 -2.39 -11.15
CA TRP A 32 31.53 -2.74 -12.05
C TRP A 32 32.77 -1.91 -11.75
N PHE A 33 32.63 -0.60 -11.53
CA PHE A 33 33.78 0.26 -11.22
C PHE A 33 34.42 -0.12 -9.88
N ALA A 34 33.62 -0.46 -8.87
CA ALA A 34 34.11 -0.95 -7.58
C ALA A 34 34.85 -2.29 -7.75
N PHE A 35 34.19 -3.28 -8.35
CA PHE A 35 34.76 -4.61 -8.60
C PHE A 35 36.05 -4.56 -9.42
N ALA A 36 36.06 -3.78 -10.51
CA ALA A 36 37.25 -3.65 -11.35
C ALA A 36 38.40 -2.96 -10.59
N GLY A 37 38.10 -1.96 -9.77
CA GLY A 37 39.08 -1.30 -8.90
C GLY A 37 39.73 -2.28 -7.93
N ASP A 38 38.92 -3.09 -7.25
CA ASP A 38 39.39 -4.10 -6.30
C ASP A 38 40.21 -5.19 -6.98
N GLN A 39 39.77 -5.69 -8.14
CA GLN A 39 40.54 -6.69 -8.89
C GLN A 39 41.92 -6.15 -9.29
N LEU A 40 41.96 -4.91 -9.79
CA LEU A 40 43.21 -4.26 -10.19
C LEU A 40 44.13 -4.01 -8.99
N SER A 41 43.60 -3.65 -7.82
CA SER A 41 44.42 -3.48 -6.61
C SER A 41 45.04 -4.79 -6.12
N HIS A 42 44.42 -5.93 -6.43
CA HIS A 42 44.94 -7.27 -6.16
C HIS A 42 45.79 -7.84 -7.30
N GLY A 43 46.09 -7.04 -8.34
CA GLY A 43 46.87 -7.48 -9.50
C GLY A 43 46.15 -8.47 -10.41
N GLN A 44 44.82 -8.56 -10.30
CA GLN A 44 43.97 -9.44 -11.11
C GLN A 44 43.32 -8.66 -12.25
N ALA A 45 43.13 -9.33 -13.39
CA ALA A 45 42.31 -8.77 -14.46
C ALA A 45 40.81 -8.87 -14.08
N PRO A 46 40.01 -7.79 -14.21
CA PRO A 46 38.58 -7.85 -14.00
C PRO A 46 37.92 -8.83 -14.98
N GLN A 47 37.09 -9.74 -14.46
CA GLN A 47 36.37 -10.73 -15.26
C GLN A 47 34.85 -10.55 -15.07
N VAL A 48 34.10 -10.64 -16.17
CA VAL A 48 32.64 -10.44 -16.16
C VAL A 48 31.91 -11.54 -15.39
N GLY A 49 32.39 -12.79 -15.44
CA GLY A 49 31.75 -13.92 -14.77
C GLY A 49 31.64 -13.74 -13.25
N PRO A 50 32.77 -13.57 -12.53
CA PRO A 50 32.76 -13.31 -11.09
C PRO A 50 31.97 -12.05 -10.71
N TYR A 51 32.12 -10.98 -11.49
CA TYR A 51 31.36 -9.75 -11.31
C TYR A 51 29.84 -9.97 -11.34
N VAL A 52 29.33 -10.73 -12.31
CA VAL A 52 27.88 -11.03 -12.40
C VAL A 52 27.41 -11.83 -11.19
N VAL A 53 28.20 -12.80 -10.72
CA VAL A 53 27.85 -13.58 -9.53
C VAL A 53 27.80 -12.71 -8.29
N GLU A 54 28.76 -11.81 -8.12
CA GLU A 54 28.83 -10.86 -7.00
C GLU A 54 27.66 -9.88 -7.03
N MET A 55 27.39 -9.23 -8.17
CA MET A 55 26.27 -8.31 -8.28
C MET A 55 24.91 -8.99 -8.10
N LEU A 56 24.75 -10.23 -8.56
CA LEU A 56 23.53 -11.02 -8.31
C LEU A 56 23.37 -11.28 -6.82
N ARG A 57 24.42 -11.76 -6.14
CA ARG A 57 24.40 -11.99 -4.70
C ARG A 57 24.00 -10.70 -3.97
N ASP A 58 24.69 -9.60 -4.22
CA ASP A 58 24.46 -8.33 -3.55
C ASP A 58 23.04 -7.80 -3.82
N THR A 59 22.54 -7.93 -5.06
CA THR A 59 21.16 -7.57 -5.41
C THR A 59 20.15 -8.44 -4.65
N PHE A 60 20.37 -9.76 -4.56
CA PHE A 60 19.46 -10.67 -3.87
C PHE A 60 19.51 -10.55 -2.35
N GLU A 61 20.68 -10.28 -1.76
CA GLU A 61 20.84 -10.03 -0.32
C GLU A 61 20.09 -8.76 0.10
N ASN A 62 20.24 -7.67 -0.66
CA ASN A 62 19.45 -6.45 -0.43
C ASN A 62 17.96 -6.70 -0.62
N TRP A 63 17.57 -7.35 -1.72
CA TRP A 63 16.15 -7.65 -1.97
C TRP A 63 15.54 -8.52 -0.87
N GLN A 64 16.23 -9.56 -0.41
CA GLN A 64 15.78 -10.43 0.66
C GLN A 64 15.55 -9.64 1.95
N SER A 65 16.53 -8.84 2.37
CA SER A 65 16.47 -8.10 3.63
C SER A 65 15.43 -6.97 3.59
N GLU A 66 15.39 -6.18 2.53
CA GLU A 66 14.41 -5.11 2.36
C GLU A 66 12.99 -5.65 2.23
N PHE A 67 12.78 -6.76 1.51
CA PHE A 67 11.47 -7.37 1.39
C PHE A 67 10.97 -7.94 2.72
N LEU A 68 11.85 -8.63 3.46
CA LEU A 68 11.51 -9.12 4.80
C LEU A 68 11.19 -7.97 5.74
N GLN A 69 11.96 -6.87 5.68
CA GLN A 69 11.70 -5.67 6.46
C GLN A 69 10.34 -5.06 6.11
N LEU A 70 10.04 -4.83 4.84
CA LEU A 70 8.76 -4.24 4.40
C LEU A 70 7.57 -5.14 4.75
N LEU A 71 7.72 -6.46 4.58
CA LEU A 71 6.69 -7.43 4.93
C LEU A 71 6.45 -7.44 6.45
N TRP A 72 7.49 -7.39 7.26
CA TRP A 72 7.37 -7.28 8.71
C TRP A 72 6.77 -5.94 9.14
N GLN A 73 7.21 -4.83 8.55
CA GLN A 73 6.72 -3.50 8.88
C GLN A 73 5.24 -3.34 8.51
N VAL A 74 4.86 -3.63 7.27
CA VAL A 74 3.47 -3.44 6.81
C VAL A 74 2.59 -4.58 7.31
N GLY A 75 2.99 -5.83 7.07
CA GLY A 75 2.21 -7.01 7.44
C GLY A 75 2.18 -7.23 8.95
N GLY A 76 3.32 -7.13 9.62
CA GLY A 76 3.38 -7.23 11.08
C GLY A 76 2.62 -6.11 11.78
N LEU A 77 2.73 -4.86 11.32
CA LEU A 77 1.91 -3.76 11.87
C LEU A 77 0.42 -3.98 11.58
N ALA A 78 0.05 -4.42 10.38
CA ALA A 78 -1.34 -4.73 10.05
C ALA A 78 -1.90 -5.83 10.95
N ILE A 79 -1.12 -6.89 11.23
CA ILE A 79 -1.50 -7.95 12.17
C ILE A 79 -1.64 -7.40 13.60
N LEU A 80 -0.67 -6.61 14.07
CA LEU A 80 -0.71 -6.02 15.41
C LEU A 80 -1.87 -5.03 15.58
N LEU A 81 -2.21 -4.26 14.54
CA LEU A 81 -3.40 -3.41 14.54
C LEU A 81 -4.68 -4.26 14.54
N HIS A 82 -4.72 -5.32 13.72
CA HIS A 82 -5.91 -6.16 13.60
C HIS A 82 -6.19 -6.98 14.87
N VAL A 83 -5.14 -7.53 15.49
CA VAL A 83 -5.24 -8.41 16.68
C VAL A 83 -5.16 -7.61 17.98
N GLY A 84 -4.41 -6.50 17.99
CA GLY A 84 -4.05 -5.75 19.20
C GLY A 84 -4.68 -4.37 19.34
N SER A 85 -5.47 -3.87 18.39
CA SER A 85 -6.22 -2.63 18.58
C SER A 85 -7.70 -2.91 18.93
N PRO A 86 -8.08 -2.78 20.22
CA PRO A 86 -9.49 -2.62 20.60
C PRO A 86 -10.08 -1.30 20.07
N GLN A 87 -9.24 -0.28 19.83
CA GLN A 87 -9.70 1.04 19.39
C GLN A 87 -10.35 1.09 18.00
N SER A 88 -9.98 0.22 17.06
CA SER A 88 -10.56 0.24 15.71
C SER A 88 -11.95 -0.40 15.64
N LYS A 89 -12.29 -1.31 16.56
CA LYS A 89 -13.65 -1.89 16.64
C LYS A 89 -14.52 -1.11 17.63
N GLU A 90 -13.97 -0.75 18.79
CA GLU A 90 -14.70 0.05 19.77
C GLU A 90 -14.87 1.52 19.37
N GLY A 91 -14.11 2.03 18.40
CA GLY A 91 -14.20 3.42 17.96
C GLY A 91 -15.50 3.69 17.19
N ASP A 92 -15.71 2.92 16.13
CA ASP A 92 -16.83 3.08 15.21
C ASP A 92 -18.14 2.61 15.86
N ASP A 93 -18.17 1.42 16.46
CA ASP A 93 -19.35 0.89 17.16
C ASP A 93 -19.83 1.84 18.27
N ARG A 94 -18.88 2.45 19.01
CA ARG A 94 -19.20 3.44 20.06
C ARG A 94 -19.64 4.78 19.48
N MET A 95 -19.13 5.16 18.31
CA MET A 95 -19.56 6.38 17.63
C MET A 95 -20.98 6.22 17.10
N GLU A 96 -21.26 5.09 16.46
CA GLU A 96 -22.59 4.71 15.96
C GLU A 96 -23.61 4.68 17.10
N ALA A 97 -23.31 3.98 18.21
CA ALA A 97 -24.18 3.96 19.38
C ALA A 97 -24.46 5.36 19.98
N LYS A 98 -23.49 6.28 19.92
CA LYS A 98 -23.69 7.67 20.36
C LYS A 98 -24.57 8.46 19.39
N ILE A 99 -24.40 8.26 18.08
CA ILE A 99 -25.21 8.92 17.05
C ILE A 99 -26.65 8.43 17.12
N ASP A 100 -26.87 7.13 17.30
CA ASP A 100 -28.19 6.54 17.45
C ASP A 100 -28.94 7.11 18.65
N GLU A 101 -28.26 7.21 19.79
CA GLU A 101 -28.83 7.80 21.01
C GLU A 101 -29.18 9.28 20.81
N ILE A 102 -28.38 10.02 20.05
CA ILE A 102 -28.69 11.42 19.68
C ILE A 102 -29.92 11.46 18.76
N LEU A 103 -29.99 10.60 17.74
CA LEU A 103 -31.08 10.59 16.77
C LEU A 103 -32.41 10.26 17.44
N LYS A 104 -32.42 9.26 18.33
CA LYS A 104 -33.59 8.87 19.14
C LYS A 104 -34.09 9.99 20.05
N ARG A 105 -33.18 10.86 20.53
CA ARG A 105 -33.55 12.03 21.38
C ARG A 105 -34.04 13.23 20.57
N ILE A 106 -33.53 13.44 19.37
CA ILE A 106 -33.92 14.56 18.49
C ILE A 106 -35.25 14.27 17.80
N ASP A 107 -35.44 13.04 17.31
CA ASP A 107 -36.67 12.61 16.66
C ASP A 107 -37.18 11.27 17.21
N PRO A 108 -37.96 11.30 18.30
CA PRO A 108 -38.49 10.08 18.93
C PRO A 108 -39.55 9.34 18.08
N ARG A 109 -40.05 9.93 16.99
CA ARG A 109 -41.11 9.32 16.17
C ARG A 109 -40.52 8.56 14.99
N GLU A 110 -39.52 9.13 14.33
CA GLU A 110 -38.94 8.57 13.10
C GLU A 110 -37.51 8.06 13.30
N GLY A 111 -36.81 8.45 14.37
CA GLY A 111 -35.40 8.12 14.58
C GLY A 111 -35.10 6.61 14.57
N GLU A 112 -35.98 5.79 15.16
CA GLU A 112 -35.80 4.33 15.15
C GLU A 112 -36.03 3.71 13.76
N ALA A 113 -36.96 4.25 12.97
CA ALA A 113 -37.18 3.79 11.59
C ALA A 113 -35.99 4.15 10.68
N ILE A 114 -35.42 5.35 10.86
CA ILE A 114 -34.25 5.83 10.10
C ILE A 114 -33.01 4.99 10.41
N ILE A 115 -32.77 4.66 11.68
CA ILE A 115 -31.64 3.79 12.08
C ILE A 115 -31.78 2.41 11.43
N ASN A 116 -32.95 1.79 11.52
CA ASN A 116 -33.19 0.47 10.92
C ASN A 116 -33.02 0.48 9.38
N GLU A 117 -33.45 1.54 8.70
CA GLU A 117 -33.24 1.69 7.26
C GLU A 117 -31.75 1.81 6.90
N LEU A 118 -30.99 2.58 7.70
CA LEU A 118 -29.54 2.71 7.52
C LEU A 118 -28.84 1.38 7.77
N ASP A 119 -29.16 0.70 8.87
CA ASP A 119 -28.60 -0.61 9.19
C ASP A 119 -28.86 -1.61 8.07
N GLU A 120 -30.08 -1.70 7.55
CA GLU A 120 -30.42 -2.61 6.45
C GLU A 120 -29.70 -2.24 5.14
N ALA A 121 -29.52 -0.95 4.86
CA ALA A 121 -28.79 -0.46 3.69
C ALA A 121 -27.27 -0.73 3.78
N TYR A 122 -26.70 -0.77 4.99
CA TYR A 122 -25.25 -0.90 5.23
C TYR A 122 -24.81 -2.24 5.85
N ALA A 123 -25.75 -3.12 6.23
CA ALA A 123 -25.51 -4.43 6.88
C ALA A 123 -24.58 -5.37 6.09
N GLY A 124 -24.33 -5.07 4.80
CA GLY A 124 -23.55 -5.91 3.90
C GLY A 124 -22.06 -5.61 3.79
N ARG A 125 -21.52 -4.48 4.30
CA ARG A 125 -20.10 -4.14 4.15
C ARG A 125 -19.74 -2.87 4.95
N HIS A 126 -18.79 -2.98 5.89
CA HIS A 126 -18.06 -1.81 6.45
C HIS A 126 -17.14 -1.10 5.43
N THR A 127 -17.33 -1.33 4.13
CA THR A 127 -16.56 -0.73 3.04
C THR A 127 -17.44 -0.66 1.78
N ASP A 128 -18.19 0.42 1.56
CA ASP A 128 -18.64 0.75 0.19
C ASP A 128 -19.08 2.22 0.00
N PRO A 129 -18.90 2.79 -1.22
CA PRO A 129 -18.75 4.22 -1.48
C PRO A 129 -20.04 4.88 -2.01
N GLN A 130 -21.18 4.65 -1.35
CA GLN A 130 -22.46 5.19 -1.82
C GLN A 130 -22.68 6.69 -1.55
N TYR A 131 -21.77 7.35 -0.82
CA TYR A 131 -21.88 8.79 -0.57
C TYR A 131 -21.87 9.63 -1.86
N GLN A 132 -21.25 9.14 -2.95
CA GLN A 132 -21.18 9.87 -4.21
C GLN A 132 -22.52 9.91 -4.97
N GLN A 133 -23.36 8.86 -4.87
CA GLN A 133 -24.61 8.80 -5.64
C GLN A 133 -25.77 9.62 -5.04
N ARG A 134 -25.72 9.95 -3.74
CA ARG A 134 -26.73 10.82 -3.10
C ARG A 134 -26.46 12.31 -3.34
N ALA A 135 -25.21 12.70 -3.58
CA ALA A 135 -24.86 14.09 -3.93
C ALA A 135 -25.32 14.45 -5.36
N GLU A 136 -25.14 13.55 -6.33
CA GLU A 136 -25.56 13.76 -7.73
C GLU A 136 -27.09 13.78 -7.93
N ARG A 137 -27.85 13.28 -6.97
CA ARG A 137 -29.33 13.22 -7.05
C ARG A 137 -30.02 14.44 -6.42
N ARG A 138 -29.25 15.34 -5.80
CA ARG A 138 -29.72 16.58 -5.17
C ARG A 138 -29.33 17.84 -5.96
N GLU A 139 -28.72 17.68 -7.12
CA GLU A 139 -28.57 18.72 -8.16
C GLU A 139 -29.62 18.52 -9.25
#